data_AF-A0A954P0R8-F1
#
_entry.id   AF-A0A954P0R8-F1
#
_cell.length_a   1.000
_cell.length_b   1.000
_cell.length_c   1.000
_cell.angle_alpha   90.00
_cell.angle_beta   90.00
_cell.angle_gamma   90.00
#
_symmetry.space_group_name_H-M   'P 1'
#
loop_
_entity.id
_entity.type
_entity.pdbx_description
1 polymer ?
#
loop_
_entity_poly.entity_id
_entity_poly.type
_entity_poly.pdbx_seq_one_letter_code
_entity_poly.pdbx_strand_id
1 'polypeptide(L)'
;PGVRVDVQTGGSSRGIADARSGLADLGMASRSLKDDEAELLAFPIATDGVCLIGAQVKSLGLPNRPPPLVSPAPRPPLSGPFR
;
A
#
# COMPACT_ATOMS: atom_id res chain seq x y z
N PRO A 1 -7.03 32.56 -27.22
CA PRO A 1 -5.86 31.67 -27.04
C PRO A 1 -4.71 32.45 -26.36
N GLY A 2 -4.37 32.10 -25.11
CA GLY A 2 -3.40 32.85 -24.29
C GLY A 2 -3.56 32.68 -22.77
N VAL A 3 -4.37 31.70 -22.33
CA VAL A 3 -4.53 31.40 -20.90
C VAL A 3 -3.38 30.50 -20.47
N ARG A 4 -2.69 30.91 -19.41
CA ARG A 4 -1.72 30.08 -18.69
C ARG A 4 -2.44 29.45 -17.51
N VAL A 5 -2.36 28.12 -17.41
CA VAL A 5 -2.87 27.36 -16.27
C VAL A 5 -1.67 26.88 -15.47
N ASP A 6 -1.63 27.22 -14.19
CA ASP A 6 -0.68 26.66 -13.25
C ASP A 6 -1.33 25.46 -12.54
N VAL A 7 -0.61 24.35 -12.45
CA VAL A 7 -1.12 23.09 -11.90
C VAL A 7 -0.23 22.67 -10.74
N GLN A 8 -0.80 22.67 -9.54
CA GLN A 8 -0.16 22.19 -8.34
C GLN A 8 -0.69 20.80 -7.98
N THR A 9 0.21 19.89 -7.61
CA THR A 9 -0.15 18.54 -7.18
C THR A 9 -0.31 18.49 -5.66
N GLY A 10 -1.20 17.63 -5.17
CA GLY A 10 -1.49 17.58 -3.72
C GLY A 10 -2.64 16.65 -3.31
N GLY A 11 -3.40 16.12 -4.28
CA GLY A 11 -4.54 15.24 -4.02
C GLY A 11 -5.83 16.01 -3.73
N SER A 12 -6.92 15.27 -3.51
CA SER A 12 -8.28 15.82 -3.44
C SER A 12 -8.57 16.64 -2.18
N SER A 13 -8.04 16.22 -1.03
CA SER A 13 -8.21 16.97 0.23
C SER A 13 -7.58 18.35 0.17
N ARG A 14 -6.35 18.43 -0.36
CA ARG A 14 -5.65 19.70 -0.52
C ARG A 14 -6.31 20.59 -1.58
N GLY A 15 -6.75 20.00 -2.70
CA GLY A 15 -7.48 20.73 -3.74
C GLY A 15 -8.73 21.45 -3.20
N ILE A 16 -9.53 20.77 -2.37
CA ILE A 16 -10.72 21.38 -1.74
C ILE A 16 -10.32 22.52 -0.79
N ALA A 17 -9.30 22.31 0.06
CA ALA A 17 -8.86 23.31 1.03
C ALA A 17 -8.27 24.56 0.35
N ASP A 18 -7.48 24.38 -0.71
CA ASP A 18 -6.85 25.46 -1.46
C ASP A 18 -7.91 26.28 -2.22
N ALA A 19 -8.95 25.63 -2.77
CA ALA A 19 -10.09 26.33 -3.37
C ALA A 19 -10.90 27.11 -2.33
N ARG A 20 -11.16 26.51 -1.15
CA ARG A 20 -11.90 27.16 -0.06
C ARG A 20 -11.15 28.37 0.52
N SER A 21 -9.82 28.31 0.60
CA SER A 21 -8.98 29.40 1.10
C SER A 21 -8.69 30.48 0.06
N GLY A 22 -9.11 30.30 -1.20
CA GLY A 22 -8.84 31.22 -2.31
C GLY A 22 -7.38 31.19 -2.79
N LEU A 23 -6.60 30.18 -2.40
CA LEU A 23 -5.23 29.98 -2.89
C LEU A 23 -5.24 29.48 -4.35
N ALA A 24 -6.25 28.67 -4.71
CA ALA A 24 -6.46 28.17 -6.06
C ALA A 24 -7.85 28.54 -6.55
N ASP A 25 -7.97 28.89 -7.83
CA ASP A 25 -9.27 29.16 -8.46
C ASP A 25 -10.11 27.88 -8.63
N LEU A 26 -9.43 26.73 -8.81
CA LEU A 26 -10.05 25.42 -9.03
C LEU A 26 -9.35 24.35 -8.19
N GLY A 27 -10.14 23.55 -7.48
CA GLY A 27 -9.69 22.41 -6.69
C GLY A 27 -10.18 21.09 -7.26
N MET A 28 -9.31 20.07 -7.33
CA MET A 28 -9.72 18.71 -7.69
C MET A 28 -10.32 17.98 -6.49
N ALA A 29 -11.40 17.22 -6.71
CA ALA A 29 -11.99 16.34 -5.71
C ALA A 29 -12.34 14.98 -6.35
N SER A 30 -11.77 13.89 -5.84
CA SER A 30 -12.05 12.51 -6.26
C SER A 30 -13.26 11.89 -5.56
N ARG A 31 -14.05 12.72 -4.86
CA ARG A 31 -15.26 12.36 -4.12
C ARG A 31 -16.28 13.49 -4.21
N SER A 32 -17.52 13.18 -3.87
CA SER A 32 -18.53 14.20 -3.63
C SER A 32 -18.10 15.15 -2.49
N LEU A 33 -18.50 16.41 -2.62
CA LEU A 33 -18.38 17.39 -1.54
C LEU A 33 -19.25 16.95 -0.36
N LYS A 34 -18.77 17.24 0.85
CA LYS A 34 -19.54 17.06 2.08
C LYS A 34 -20.41 18.28 2.36
N ASP A 35 -21.34 18.15 3.30
CA ASP A 35 -22.22 19.24 3.72
C ASP A 35 -21.45 20.46 4.27
N ASP A 36 -20.29 20.24 4.90
CA ASP A 36 -19.39 21.28 5.43
C ASP A 36 -18.51 21.96 4.35
N GLU A 37 -18.66 21.53 3.09
CA GLU A 37 -17.99 22.05 1.88
C GLU A 37 -19.03 22.63 0.88
N ALA A 38 -20.28 22.84 1.30
CA ALA A 38 -21.39 23.24 0.42
C ALA A 38 -21.26 24.66 -0.18
N GLU A 39 -20.37 25.49 0.35
CA GLU A 39 -20.01 26.77 -0.28
C GLU A 39 -19.27 26.62 -1.61
N LEU A 40 -18.74 25.44 -1.92
CA LEU A 40 -18.05 25.16 -3.18
C LEU A 40 -19.01 24.55 -4.21
N LEU A 41 -18.84 24.96 -5.47
CA LEU A 41 -19.56 24.38 -6.59
C LEU A 41 -18.78 23.18 -7.16
N ALA A 42 -19.41 22.01 -7.21
CA ALA A 42 -18.83 20.82 -7.81
C ALA A 42 -19.29 20.64 -9.26
N PHE A 43 -18.32 20.54 -10.18
CA PHE A 43 -18.56 20.25 -11.59
C PHE A 43 -17.85 18.94 -11.98
N PRO A 44 -18.58 17.88 -12.38
CA PRO A 44 -17.97 16.65 -12.85
C PRO A 44 -17.34 16.86 -14.24
N ILE A 45 -16.01 16.78 -14.30
CA ILE A 45 -15.24 16.94 -15.55
C ILE A 45 -14.76 15.62 -16.14
N ALA A 46 -14.58 14.59 -15.30
CA ALA A 46 -14.07 13.27 -15.69
C ALA A 46 -14.42 12.22 -14.63
N THR A 47 -14.28 10.94 -14.98
CA THR A 47 -14.34 9.80 -14.06
C THR A 47 -13.00 9.09 -14.06
N ASP A 48 -12.35 9.02 -12.91
CA ASP A 48 -11.02 8.43 -12.77
C ASP A 48 -11.08 6.95 -12.37
N GLY A 49 -10.09 6.15 -12.79
CA GLY A 49 -9.97 4.73 -12.45
C GLY A 49 -8.82 4.49 -11.46
N VAL A 50 -9.05 3.63 -10.46
CA VAL A 50 -8.03 3.16 -9.52
C VAL A 50 -7.77 1.68 -9.77
N CYS A 51 -6.49 1.28 -9.85
CA CYS A 51 -6.07 -0.10 -10.07
C CYS A 51 -5.08 -0.55 -8.97
N LEU A 52 -5.17 -1.83 -8.59
CA LEU A 52 -4.23 -2.44 -7.66
C LEU A 52 -2.96 -2.87 -8.41
N ILE A 53 -1.81 -2.39 -7.94
CA ILE A 53 -0.50 -2.85 -8.41
C ILE A 53 0.06 -3.81 -7.37
N GLY A 54 0.08 -5.10 -7.70
CA GLY A 54 0.63 -6.15 -6.85
C GLY A 54 2.05 -6.52 -7.28
N ALA A 55 3.03 -6.38 -6.38
CA ALA A 55 4.36 -6.92 -6.59
C ALA A 55 4.35 -8.44 -6.39
N GLN A 56 4.75 -9.19 -7.42
CA GLN A 56 4.84 -10.65 -7.38
C GLN A 56 6.16 -11.08 -6.72
N VAL A 57 6.10 -11.65 -5.52
CA VAL A 57 7.26 -12.31 -4.91
C VAL A 57 7.24 -13.78 -5.30
N LYS A 58 8.17 -14.17 -6.17
CA LYS A 58 8.36 -15.58 -6.51
C LYS A 58 9.06 -16.29 -5.37
N SER A 59 8.45 -17.34 -4.82
CA SER A 59 9.17 -18.29 -3.98
C SER A 59 10.21 -19.00 -4.85
N LEU A 60 11.51 -18.81 -4.55
CA LEU A 60 12.52 -19.75 -5.03
C LEU A 60 12.28 -21.05 -4.27
N GLY A 61 11.70 -22.05 -4.95
CA GLY A 61 11.54 -23.38 -4.41
C GLY A 61 12.91 -23.92 -3.98
N LEU A 62 13.17 -23.95 -2.68
CA LEU A 62 14.33 -24.64 -2.13
C LEU A 62 14.09 -26.13 -2.35
N PRO A 63 15.06 -26.88 -2.92
CA PRO A 63 14.93 -28.32 -3.05
C PRO A 63 14.74 -28.93 -1.65
N ASN A 64 13.91 -29.98 -1.57
CA ASN A 64 13.64 -30.74 -0.34
C ASN A 64 14.95 -31.00 0.41
N ARG A 65 15.15 -30.32 1.55
CA ARG A 65 16.29 -30.59 2.42
C ARG A 65 16.08 -31.99 2.99
N PRO A 66 17.03 -32.94 2.81
CA PRO A 66 16.90 -34.24 3.45
C PRO A 66 16.75 -34.04 4.97
N PRO A 67 15.95 -34.89 5.64
CA PRO A 67 15.83 -34.84 7.08
C PRO A 67 17.22 -34.88 7.72
N PRO A 68 17.45 -34.14 8.82
CA PRO A 68 18.75 -34.14 9.48
C PRO A 68 19.11 -35.58 9.85
N LEU A 69 20.33 -36.00 9.51
CA LEU A 69 20.86 -37.27 9.97
C LEU A 69 20.93 -37.21 11.50
N VAL A 70 19.97 -37.85 12.15
CA VAL A 70 20.01 -38.03 13.60
C VAL A 70 21.16 -39.00 13.87
N SER A 71 22.27 -38.48 14.39
CA SER A 71 23.35 -39.33 14.89
C SER A 71 22.77 -40.29 15.93
N PRO A 72 23.07 -41.59 15.87
CA PRO A 72 22.57 -42.54 16.85
C PRO A 72 23.01 -42.09 18.26
N ALA A 73 22.04 -42.01 19.17
CA ALA A 73 22.30 -41.67 20.57
C ALA A 73 23.40 -42.57 21.14
N PRO A 74 24.33 -42.05 21.97
CA PRO A 74 25.36 -42.87 22.58
C PRO A 74 24.72 -44.00 23.39
N ARG A 75 25.11 -45.24 23.11
CA ARG A 75 24.65 -46.42 23.85
C ARG A 75 25.02 -46.23 25.34
N PRO A 76 24.08 -46.39 26.28
CA PRO A 76 24.41 -46.32 27.69
C PRO A 76 25.42 -47.42 28.06
N PRO A 77 26.33 -47.17 29.03
CA PRO A 77 27.27 -48.18 29.46
C PRO A 77 26.52 -49.37 30.04
N LEU A 78 26.88 -50.58 29.60
CA LEU A 78 26.40 -51.83 30.16
C LEU A 78 26.93 -51.96 31.59
N SER A 79 26.17 -51.52 32.59
CA SER A 79 26.40 -51.88 33.98
C SER A 79 25.93 -53.32 34.21
N GLY A 80 26.79 -54.28 33.89
CA GLY A 80 26.63 -55.65 34.40
C GLY A 80 26.98 -55.69 35.89
N PRO A 81 26.27 -56.49 36.72
CA PRO A 81 26.69 -56.71 38.09
C PRO A 81 27.93 -57.63 38.05
N PHE A 82 29.05 -57.14 38.56
CA PHE A 82 30.15 -58.00 39.01
C PHE A 82 29.57 -59.02 40.01
N ARG A 83 29.62 -60.29 39.63
CA ARG A 83 29.61 -61.43 40.54
C ARG A 83 31.02 -61.96 40.66
#